data_AF-A0A2M7RC55-F1
#
_entry.id   AF-A0A2M7RC55-F1
#
_cell.length_a   1.000
_cell.length_b   1.000
_cell.length_c   1.000
_cell.angle_alpha   90.00
_cell.angle_beta   90.00
_cell.angle_gamma   90.00
#
_symmetry.space_group_name_H-M   'P 1'
#
loop_
_entity.id
_entity.type
_entity.pdbx_description
1 polymer ?
#
loop_
_entity_poly.entity_id
_entity_poly.type
_entity_poly.pdbx_seq_one_letter_code
_entity_poly.pdbx_strand_id
1 'polypeptide(L)'
;MKKKKKTNKKNSEFPNIYRFITEKGILVLKNRMAILAIYIIVYLVIAVIIAYLSINLYRNFNTYQKVTLERVNIISQLNTWQGIIKKFPDFKDAYLQLAVLEFRLKNYDKARFYCDKALFLDPEYSDAIELNKKLRGK
;
A
#
# COMPACT_ATOMS: atom_id res chain seq x y z
N MET A 1 25.94 89.11 41.81
CA MET A 1 26.38 87.69 41.88
C MET A 1 25.19 86.78 41.55
N LYS A 2 25.36 85.88 40.56
CA LYS A 2 24.71 84.56 40.28
C LYS A 2 23.17 84.41 40.47
N LYS A 3 22.36 83.78 39.60
CA LYS A 3 22.45 83.14 38.27
C LYS A 3 20.98 82.96 37.79
N LYS A 4 20.57 83.51 36.64
CA LYS A 4 19.26 83.21 36.01
C LYS A 4 19.31 81.81 35.39
N LYS A 5 18.41 80.90 35.79
CA LYS A 5 18.18 79.60 35.13
C LYS A 5 17.63 79.85 33.72
N LYS A 6 18.47 79.70 32.69
CA LYS A 6 18.01 79.59 31.29
C LYS A 6 17.34 78.22 31.12
N THR A 7 16.01 78.21 31.01
CA THR A 7 15.25 77.05 30.55
C THR A 7 15.53 76.86 29.07
N ASN A 8 16.54 76.06 28.74
CA ASN A 8 16.85 75.71 27.37
C ASN A 8 15.88 74.61 26.92
N LYS A 9 14.72 75.00 26.39
CA LYS A 9 13.81 74.09 25.68
C LYS A 9 14.53 73.70 24.40
N LYS A 10 15.28 72.61 24.47
CA LYS A 10 16.03 72.07 23.34
C LYS A 10 14.99 71.58 22.33
N ASN A 11 14.66 72.42 21.36
CA ASN A 11 13.90 72.00 20.20
C ASN A 11 14.75 70.94 19.51
N SER A 12 14.26 69.71 19.57
CA SER A 12 14.90 68.56 18.95
C SER A 12 14.71 68.69 17.44
N GLU A 13 15.65 69.34 16.76
CA GLU A 13 15.72 69.47 15.30
C GLU A 13 16.11 68.16 14.60
N PHE A 14 15.54 67.03 15.03
CA PHE A 14 15.64 65.83 14.22
C PHE A 14 14.60 65.92 13.10
N PRO A 15 15.03 65.88 11.82
CA PRO A 15 14.08 65.87 10.71
C PRO A 15 13.16 64.66 10.87
N ASN A 16 11.85 64.87 10.74
CA ASN A 16 10.87 63.79 10.73
C ASN A 16 11.00 63.04 9.39
N ILE A 17 11.94 62.10 9.32
CA ILE A 17 12.20 61.31 8.12
C ILE A 17 11.07 60.30 7.96
N TYR A 18 10.11 60.61 7.11
CA TYR A 18 9.00 59.70 6.78
C TYR A 18 9.55 58.43 6.12
N ARG A 19 9.40 57.28 6.81
CA ARG A 19 9.79 55.91 6.38
C ARG A 19 9.03 55.36 5.16
N PHE A 20 8.33 56.20 4.42
CA PHE A 20 7.39 55.79 3.39
C PHE A 20 8.04 55.08 2.18
N ILE A 21 9.31 55.39 1.87
CA ILE A 21 10.02 54.79 0.73
C ILE A 21 10.42 53.34 1.03
N THR A 22 10.85 53.03 2.25
CA THR A 22 11.30 51.68 2.62
C THR A 22 10.12 50.71 2.81
N GLU A 23 8.97 51.19 3.28
CA GLU A 23 7.79 50.35 3.55
C GLU A 23 7.16 49.76 2.27
N LYS A 24 7.09 50.53 1.16
CA LYS A 24 6.58 50.02 -0.13
C LYS A 24 7.46 48.92 -0.72
N GLY A 25 8.78 49.07 -0.65
CA GLY A 25 9.74 48.05 -1.11
C GLY A 25 9.66 46.76 -0.29
N ILE A 26 9.52 46.88 1.03
CA ILE A 26 9.31 45.74 1.95
C ILE A 26 7.99 45.00 1.64
N LEU A 27 6.91 45.73 1.34
CA LEU A 27 5.62 45.14 0.96
C LEU A 27 5.70 44.36 -0.37
N VAL A 28 6.33 44.95 -1.39
CA VAL A 28 6.55 44.27 -2.69
C VAL A 28 7.43 43.03 -2.52
N LEU A 29 8.50 43.12 -1.73
CA LEU A 29 9.38 41.98 -1.44
C LEU A 29 8.63 40.87 -0.68
N LYS A 30 7.81 41.23 0.32
CA LYS A 30 6.96 40.29 1.06
C LYS A 30 5.96 39.58 0.14
N ASN A 31 5.37 40.29 -0.82
CA ASN A 31 4.47 39.68 -1.82
C ASN A 31 5.21 38.70 -2.75
N ARG A 32 6.44 39.02 -3.18
CA ARG A 32 7.27 38.08 -3.97
C ARG A 32 7.65 36.84 -3.16
N MET A 33 8.03 37.00 -1.89
CA MET A 33 8.34 35.88 -0.99
C MET A 33 7.10 35.01 -0.71
N ALA A 34 5.92 35.62 -0.58
CA ALA A 34 4.66 34.88 -0.42
C ALA A 34 4.34 34.04 -1.67
N ILE A 35 4.53 34.58 -2.87
CA ILE A 35 4.34 33.84 -4.12
C ILE A 35 5.33 32.66 -4.21
N LEU A 36 6.61 32.87 -3.87
CA LEU A 36 7.61 31.80 -3.84
C LEU A 36 7.26 30.70 -2.82
N ALA A 37 6.76 31.09 -1.64
CA ALA A 37 6.32 30.13 -0.62
C ALA A 37 5.15 29.26 -1.11
N ILE A 38 4.21 29.83 -1.88
CA ILE A 38 3.10 29.06 -2.48
C ILE A 38 3.63 28.01 -3.45
N TYR A 39 4.60 28.35 -4.32
CA TYR A 39 5.20 27.36 -5.23
C TYR A 39 5.89 26.22 -4.50
N ILE A 40 6.60 26.52 -3.40
CA ILE A 40 7.23 25.51 -2.56
C ILE A 40 6.17 24.57 -1.97
N ILE A 41 5.07 25.12 -1.43
CA ILE A 41 3.98 24.34 -0.87
C ILE A 41 3.33 23.46 -1.94
N VAL A 42 3.08 23.99 -3.15
CA VAL A 42 2.53 23.23 -4.27
C VAL A 42 3.45 22.07 -4.66
N TYR A 43 4.77 22.30 -4.75
CA TYR A 43 5.72 21.24 -5.04
C TYR A 43 5.76 20.16 -3.94
N LEU A 44 5.68 20.56 -2.67
CA LEU A 44 5.59 19.62 -1.54
C LEU A 44 4.31 18.78 -1.63
N VAL A 45 3.17 19.38 -1.96
CA VAL A 45 1.90 18.66 -2.13
C VAL A 45 2.00 17.67 -3.29
N ILE A 46 2.55 18.08 -4.43
CA ILE A 46 2.79 17.19 -5.59
C ILE A 46 3.72 16.04 -5.20
N ALA A 47 4.80 16.31 -4.46
CA ALA A 47 5.73 15.28 -4.00
C ALA A 47 5.04 14.26 -3.08
N VAL A 48 4.18 14.70 -2.16
CA VAL A 48 3.39 13.81 -1.29
C VAL A 48 2.41 12.96 -2.10
N ILE A 49 1.76 13.53 -3.12
CA ILE A 49 0.85 12.80 -4.02
C ILE A 49 1.62 11.71 -4.78
N ILE A 50 2.80 12.04 -5.34
CA ILE A 50 3.65 11.08 -6.05
C ILE A 50 4.12 9.97 -5.11
N ALA A 51 4.50 10.30 -3.86
CA ALA A 51 4.89 9.31 -2.86
C ALA A 51 3.72 8.37 -2.52
N TYR A 52 2.52 8.92 -2.32
CA TYR A 52 1.32 8.12 -2.06
C TYR A 52 0.99 7.19 -3.23
N LEU A 53 1.00 7.70 -4.46
CA LEU A 53 0.78 6.91 -5.68
C LEU A 53 1.83 5.80 -5.83
N SER A 54 3.10 6.13 -5.60
CA SER A 54 4.21 5.17 -5.65
C SER A 54 4.00 4.01 -4.66
N ILE A 55 3.63 4.31 -3.42
CA ILE A 55 3.39 3.30 -2.39
C ILE A 55 2.20 2.41 -2.78
N ASN A 56 1.12 3.00 -3.30
CA ASN A 56 -0.07 2.25 -3.71
C ASN A 56 0.26 1.31 -4.89
N LEU A 57 0.98 1.81 -5.89
CA LEU A 57 1.41 1.04 -7.04
C LEU A 57 2.34 -0.10 -6.64
N TYR A 58 3.32 0.15 -5.77
CA TYR A 58 4.25 -0.86 -5.27
C TYR A 58 3.52 -1.99 -4.52
N ARG A 59 2.56 -1.63 -3.64
CA ARG A 59 1.74 -2.63 -2.94
C ARG A 59 0.98 -3.51 -3.92
N ASN A 60 0.32 -2.89 -4.90
CA ASN A 60 -0.47 -3.57 -5.91
C ASN A 60 0.39 -4.52 -6.78
N PHE A 61 1.55 -4.07 -7.25
CA PHE A 61 2.47 -4.90 -8.01
C PHE A 61 2.94 -6.13 -7.22
N ASN A 62 3.31 -5.92 -5.95
CA ASN A 62 3.73 -7.01 -5.08
C ASN A 62 2.60 -8.02 -4.81
N THR A 63 1.34 -7.56 -4.69
CA THR A 63 0.21 -8.48 -4.54
C THR A 63 -0.01 -9.33 -5.79
N TYR A 64 0.09 -8.76 -6.99
CA TYR A 64 -0.02 -9.54 -8.23
C TYR A 64 1.10 -10.55 -8.37
N GLN A 65 2.34 -10.15 -8.11
CA GLN A 65 3.51 -11.03 -8.11
C GLN A 65 3.30 -12.24 -7.19
N LYS A 66 2.90 -12.00 -5.93
CA LYS A 66 2.63 -13.06 -4.95
C LYS A 66 1.55 -14.04 -5.42
N VAL A 67 0.41 -13.53 -5.88
CA VAL A 67 -0.70 -14.38 -6.38
C VAL A 67 -0.27 -15.21 -7.59
N THR A 68 0.56 -14.64 -8.46
CA THR A 68 1.04 -15.33 -9.67
C THR A 68 1.99 -16.47 -9.31
N LEU A 69 2.94 -16.22 -8.41
CA LEU A 69 3.87 -17.23 -7.91
C LEU A 69 3.14 -18.38 -7.21
N GLU A 70 2.14 -18.07 -6.38
CA GLU A 70 1.32 -19.09 -5.73
C GLU A 70 0.58 -19.97 -6.76
N ARG A 71 0.00 -19.38 -7.81
CA ARG A 71 -0.66 -20.13 -8.88
C ARG A 71 0.30 -21.05 -9.63
N VAL A 72 1.48 -20.54 -9.99
CA VAL A 72 2.50 -21.33 -10.69
C VAL A 72 2.93 -22.53 -9.83
N ASN A 73 3.14 -22.31 -8.53
CA ASN A 73 3.48 -23.39 -7.61
C ASN A 73 2.36 -24.45 -7.52
N ILE A 74 1.10 -24.02 -7.37
CA ILE A 74 -0.05 -24.95 -7.34
C ILE A 74 -0.14 -25.77 -8.65
N ILE A 75 0.05 -25.15 -9.81
CA ILE A 75 0.04 -25.86 -11.10
C ILE A 75 1.18 -26.89 -11.18
N SER A 76 2.38 -26.54 -10.71
CA SER A 76 3.50 -27.47 -10.64
C SER A 76 3.16 -28.66 -9.76
N GLN A 77 2.62 -28.42 -8.56
CA GLN A 77 2.19 -29.47 -7.64
C GLN A 77 1.11 -30.37 -8.25
N LEU A 78 0.11 -29.79 -8.93
CA LEU A 78 -0.92 -30.56 -9.64
C LEU A 78 -0.31 -31.52 -10.65
N ASN A 79 0.65 -31.07 -11.46
CA ASN A 79 1.31 -31.92 -12.45
C ASN A 79 2.10 -33.07 -11.77
N THR A 80 2.77 -32.80 -10.66
CA THR A 80 3.50 -33.82 -9.90
C THR A 80 2.54 -34.88 -9.37
N TRP A 81 1.45 -34.49 -8.71
CA TRP A 81 0.47 -35.43 -8.16
C TRP A 81 -0.28 -36.19 -9.26
N GLN A 82 -0.59 -35.54 -10.39
CA GLN A 82 -1.15 -36.21 -11.57
C GLN A 82 -0.20 -37.26 -12.14
N GLY A 83 1.12 -37.04 -12.09
CA GLY A 83 2.11 -38.05 -12.45
C GLY A 83 2.15 -39.23 -11.49
N ILE A 84 1.93 -38.98 -10.18
CA ILE A 84 1.91 -40.01 -9.15
C ILE A 84 0.69 -40.91 -9.32
N ILE A 85 -0.52 -40.37 -9.49
CA ILE A 85 -1.73 -41.19 -9.67
C ILE A 85 -1.68 -42.06 -10.93
N LYS A 86 -0.93 -41.65 -11.97
CA LYS A 86 -0.73 -42.46 -13.18
C LYS A 86 0.13 -43.71 -12.90
N LYS A 87 1.06 -43.63 -11.95
CA LYS A 87 1.93 -44.75 -11.54
C LYS A 87 1.31 -45.57 -10.42
N PHE A 88 0.59 -44.91 -9.51
CA PHE A 88 -0.01 -45.50 -8.32
C PHE A 88 -1.48 -45.06 -8.22
N PRO A 89 -2.38 -45.74 -8.96
CA PRO A 89 -3.78 -45.33 -9.06
C PRO A 89 -4.59 -45.52 -7.77
N ASP A 90 -4.08 -46.32 -6.82
CA ASP A 90 -4.74 -46.60 -5.53
C ASP A 90 -4.18 -45.75 -4.38
N PHE A 91 -3.37 -44.73 -4.70
CA PHE A 91 -2.76 -43.89 -3.67
C PHE A 91 -3.70 -42.76 -3.22
N LYS A 92 -4.48 -43.04 -2.16
CA LYS A 92 -5.50 -42.13 -1.61
C LYS A 92 -4.98 -40.72 -1.28
N ASP A 93 -3.78 -40.61 -0.73
CA ASP A 93 -3.21 -39.33 -0.31
C ASP A 93 -2.98 -38.40 -1.52
N ALA A 94 -2.58 -38.95 -2.67
CA ALA A 94 -2.41 -38.15 -3.89
C ALA A 94 -3.74 -37.56 -4.38
N TYR A 95 -4.85 -38.30 -4.28
CA TYR A 95 -6.17 -37.78 -4.61
C TYR A 95 -6.61 -36.68 -3.65
N LEU A 96 -6.32 -36.82 -2.34
CA LEU A 96 -6.59 -35.74 -1.39
C LEU A 96 -5.77 -34.49 -1.72
N GLN A 97 -4.47 -34.63 -2.02
CA GLN A 97 -3.63 -33.49 -2.37
C GLN A 97 -4.14 -32.78 -3.64
N LEU A 98 -4.56 -33.54 -4.66
CA LEU A 98 -5.20 -32.98 -5.85
C LEU A 98 -6.51 -32.23 -5.50
N ALA A 99 -7.34 -32.81 -4.64
CA ALA A 99 -8.59 -32.18 -4.21
C ALA A 99 -8.35 -30.86 -3.46
N VAL A 100 -7.35 -30.83 -2.56
CA VAL A 100 -6.96 -29.62 -1.82
C VAL A 100 -6.41 -28.55 -2.77
N LEU A 101 -5.58 -28.92 -3.74
CA LEU A 101 -5.03 -27.99 -4.72
C LEU A 101 -6.13 -27.40 -5.62
N GLU A 102 -7.05 -28.22 -6.12
CA GLU A 102 -8.19 -27.76 -6.91
C GLU A 102 -9.15 -26.88 -6.07
N PHE A 103 -9.33 -27.20 -4.78
CA PHE A 103 -10.10 -26.35 -3.86
C PHE A 103 -9.47 -24.96 -3.71
N ARG A 104 -8.12 -24.89 -3.60
CA ARG A 104 -7.38 -23.61 -3.55
C ARG A 104 -7.50 -22.81 -4.85
N LEU A 105 -7.61 -23.50 -6.00
CA LEU A 105 -7.89 -22.87 -7.29
C LEU A 105 -9.37 -22.47 -7.47
N LYS A 106 -10.23 -22.76 -6.48
CA LYS A 106 -11.68 -22.58 -6.53
C LYS A 106 -12.37 -23.43 -7.60
N ASN A 107 -11.72 -24.49 -8.07
CA ASN A 107 -12.29 -25.48 -8.98
C ASN A 107 -13.04 -26.55 -8.17
N TYR A 108 -14.17 -26.17 -7.60
CA TYR A 108 -14.90 -27.02 -6.65
C TYR A 108 -15.37 -28.35 -7.24
N ASP A 109 -15.72 -28.38 -8.53
CA ASP A 109 -16.15 -29.61 -9.21
C ASP A 109 -15.03 -30.66 -9.28
N LYS A 110 -13.83 -30.23 -9.68
CA LYS A 110 -12.64 -31.10 -9.70
C LYS A 110 -12.21 -31.50 -8.31
N ALA A 111 -12.29 -30.57 -7.36
CA ALA A 111 -11.98 -30.86 -5.96
C ALA A 111 -12.91 -31.93 -5.40
N ARG A 112 -14.23 -31.87 -5.67
CA ARG A 112 -15.18 -32.92 -5.32
C ARG A 112 -14.84 -34.25 -5.97
N PHE A 113 -14.58 -34.26 -7.28
CA PHE A 113 -14.22 -35.47 -8.01
C PHE A 113 -13.01 -36.20 -7.37
N TYR A 114 -11.92 -35.47 -7.09
CA TYR A 114 -10.75 -36.08 -6.47
C TYR A 114 -10.97 -36.46 -5.00
N CYS A 115 -11.77 -35.68 -4.27
CA CYS A 115 -12.12 -35.99 -2.88
C CYS A 115 -12.96 -37.27 -2.78
N ASP A 116 -13.94 -37.44 -3.68
CA ASP A 116 -14.76 -38.64 -3.77
C ASP A 116 -13.93 -39.87 -4.15
N LYS A 117 -12.91 -39.70 -5.00
CA LYS A 117 -11.94 -40.78 -5.29
C LYS A 117 -11.10 -41.16 -4.06
N ALA A 118 -10.66 -40.18 -3.26
CA ALA A 118 -9.94 -40.46 -2.03
C ALA A 118 -10.82 -41.22 -1.02
N LEU A 119 -12.08 -40.81 -0.87
CA LEU A 119 -13.06 -41.48 0.00
C LEU A 119 -13.50 -42.85 -0.52
N PHE A 120 -13.48 -43.06 -1.83
CA PHE A 120 -13.74 -44.37 -2.41
C PHE A 120 -12.62 -45.38 -2.07
N LEU A 121 -11.37 -44.92 -2.06
CA LEU A 121 -10.22 -45.74 -1.68
C LEU A 121 -10.15 -45.97 -0.17
N ASP A 122 -10.49 -44.95 0.62
CA ASP A 122 -10.56 -45.03 2.07
C ASP A 122 -11.74 -44.22 2.62
N PRO A 123 -12.87 -44.89 2.91
CA PRO A 123 -14.07 -44.24 3.42
C PRO A 123 -13.89 -43.57 4.79
N GLU A 124 -12.90 -43.98 5.58
CA GLU A 124 -12.63 -43.44 6.92
C GLU A 124 -11.55 -42.35 6.91
N TYR A 125 -11.14 -41.88 5.73
CA TYR A 125 -10.08 -40.89 5.62
C TYR A 125 -10.53 -39.51 6.14
N SER A 126 -10.15 -39.21 7.39
CA SER A 126 -10.54 -38.00 8.15
C SER A 126 -10.42 -36.71 7.34
N ASP A 127 -9.30 -36.54 6.66
CA ASP A 127 -8.97 -35.30 5.95
C ASP A 127 -9.83 -35.13 4.70
N ALA A 128 -10.13 -36.23 4.00
CA ALA A 128 -11.03 -36.22 2.85
C ALA A 128 -12.48 -35.97 3.29
N ILE A 129 -12.92 -36.53 4.42
CA ILE A 129 -14.25 -36.26 4.99
C ILE A 129 -14.38 -34.77 5.35
N GLU A 130 -13.37 -34.20 6.00
CA GLU A 130 -13.35 -32.78 6.36
C GLU A 130 -13.40 -31.89 5.12
N LEU A 131 -12.61 -32.21 4.09
CA LEU A 131 -12.60 -31.48 2.83
C LEU A 131 -13.95 -31.59 2.10
N ASN A 132 -14.56 -32.78 2.06
CA ASN A 132 -15.87 -32.99 1.45
C ASN A 132 -16.94 -32.15 2.17
N LYS A 133 -16.90 -32.09 3.51
CA LYS A 133 -17.80 -31.23 4.29
C LYS A 133 -17.63 -29.74 3.94
N LYS A 134 -16.39 -29.26 3.77
CA LYS A 134 -16.11 -27.88 3.32
C LYS A 134 -16.64 -27.64 1.89
N LEU A 135 -16.48 -28.62 1.00
CA LEU A 135 -16.94 -28.56 -0.40
C LEU A 135 -18.47 -28.54 -0.53
N ARG A 136 -19.21 -29.16 0.38
CA ARG A 136 -20.69 -29.11 0.37
C ARG A 136 -21.26 -27.72 0.71
N GLY A 137 -20.47 -26.87 1.37
CA GLY A 137 -20.85 -25.50 1.72
C GLY A 137 -20.43 -24.43 0.69
N LYS A 138 -19.93 -24.84 -0.48
CA LYS A 138 -19.47 -23.96 -1.57
C LYS A 138 -20.25 -24.24 -2.84
#